data_AF-A0AB36DZ80-F1
#
_entry.id   AF-A0AB36DZ80-F1
#
_cell.length_a   1.000
_cell.length_b   1.000
_cell.length_c   1.000
_cell.angle_alpha   90.00
_cell.angle_beta   90.00
_cell.angle_gamma   90.00
#
_symmetry.space_group_name_H-M   'P 1'
#
loop_
_entity.id
_entity.type
_entity.pdbx_description
1 polymer ?
#
loop_
_entity_poly.entity_id
_entity_poly.type
_entity_poly.pdbx_seq_one_letter_code
_entity_poly.pdbx_strand_id
1 'polypeptide(L)'
;MEHGYQNFSVVPDNELHGILGLTLPSGEILLRESVYEGACDGNGRDRFTIAHEIGHGTIHKDYIGLARPADNTTKIYCNAEWQANEFAGRLLLPDSCLEKHKYKSFSDIAEMYGVSLECVQTRFNKYNK
;
A
#
# COMPACT_ATOMS: atom_id res chain seq x y z
N MET A 1 12.59 19.63 -4.27
CA MET A 1 11.54 18.66 -3.94
C MET A 1 12.08 17.80 -2.81
N GLU A 2 11.73 18.16 -1.58
CA GLU A 2 12.41 17.77 -0.34
C GLU A 2 11.44 16.99 0.55
N HIS A 3 10.84 15.94 -0.01
CA HIS A 3 9.94 15.06 0.73
C HIS A 3 10.65 13.74 0.97
N GLY A 4 11.36 13.67 2.10
CA GLY A 4 12.18 12.53 2.48
C GLY A 4 11.35 11.27 2.74
N TYR A 5 11.34 10.39 1.74
CA TYR A 5 11.41 8.93 1.91
C TYR A 5 12.90 8.56 1.81
N GLN A 6 13.68 8.95 2.83
CA GLN A 6 15.13 9.03 2.64
C GLN A 6 15.86 7.69 2.76
N ASN A 7 15.26 6.64 3.35
CA ASN A 7 15.86 5.31 3.43
C ASN A 7 14.80 4.21 3.52
N PHE A 8 15.06 3.08 2.87
CA PHE A 8 14.42 1.81 3.18
C PHE A 8 15.52 0.78 3.44
N SER A 9 15.22 -0.19 4.29
CA SER A 9 16.14 -1.28 4.62
C SER A 9 15.43 -2.60 4.37
N VAL A 10 16.07 -3.49 3.63
CA VAL A 10 15.62 -4.88 3.47
C VAL A 10 16.23 -5.69 4.58
N VAL A 11 15.41 -6.41 5.34
CA VAL A 11 15.83 -7.22 6.49
C VAL A 11 15.39 -8.67 6.30
N PRO A 12 16.16 -9.64 6.83
CA PRO A 12 15.80 -11.06 6.76
C PRO A 12 14.41 -11.36 7.31
N ASP A 13 13.73 -12.35 6.72
CA ASP A 13 12.36 -12.74 7.07
C ASP A 13 12.14 -13.04 8.56
N ASN A 14 13.14 -13.56 9.23
CA ASN A 14 13.08 -13.91 10.65
C ASN A 14 13.19 -12.68 11.59
N GLU A 15 13.67 -11.53 11.12
CA GLU A 15 13.84 -10.33 11.95
C GLU A 15 12.54 -9.52 12.12
N LEU A 16 11.61 -9.61 11.17
CA LEU A 16 10.33 -8.91 11.22
C LEU A 16 9.20 -9.70 11.90
N HIS A 17 9.47 -10.86 12.51
CA HIS A 17 8.52 -11.58 13.39
C HIS A 17 7.08 -11.73 12.85
N GLY A 18 6.91 -12.00 11.55
CA GLY A 18 5.58 -12.12 10.94
C GLY A 18 5.04 -10.85 10.28
N ILE A 19 5.66 -9.70 10.53
CA ILE A 19 5.36 -8.42 9.85
C ILE A 19 5.97 -8.42 8.44
N LEU A 20 5.24 -7.93 7.45
CA LEU A 20 5.66 -7.94 6.03
C LEU A 20 6.43 -6.68 5.65
N GLY A 21 6.06 -5.53 6.20
CA GLY A 21 6.74 -4.26 6.09
C GLY A 21 6.39 -3.39 7.30
N LEU A 22 7.24 -2.43 7.63
CA LEU A 22 7.03 -1.53 8.76
C LEU A 22 7.61 -0.15 8.48
N THR A 23 6.76 0.86 8.55
CA THR A 23 7.18 2.26 8.55
C THR A 23 7.46 2.73 9.97
N LEU A 24 8.70 3.11 10.25
CA LEU A 24 9.15 3.60 11.55
C LEU A 24 8.81 5.09 11.76
N PRO A 25 8.71 5.57 13.01
CA PRO A 25 8.52 6.99 13.31
C PRO A 25 9.59 7.93 12.71
N SER A 26 10.78 7.40 12.42
CA SER A 26 11.84 8.11 11.70
C SER A 26 11.51 8.37 10.22
N GLY A 27 10.49 7.71 9.67
CA GLY A 27 10.15 7.68 8.24
C GLY A 27 10.91 6.63 7.44
N GLU A 28 11.76 5.81 8.08
CA GLU A 28 12.40 4.66 7.44
C GLU A 28 11.39 3.52 7.25
N ILE A 29 11.45 2.86 6.09
CA ILE A 29 10.64 1.68 5.79
C ILE A 29 11.52 0.44 5.91
N LEU A 30 11.16 -0.47 6.80
CA LEU A 30 11.73 -1.81 6.87
C LEU A 30 10.89 -2.75 6.01
N LEU A 31 11.53 -3.45 5.09
CA LEU A 31 10.88 -4.45 4.24
C LEU A 31 11.44 -5.83 4.54
N ARG A 32 10.55 -6.80 4.66
CA ARG A 32 10.93 -8.20 4.66
C ARG A 32 11.59 -8.54 3.31
N GLU A 33 12.68 -9.29 3.34
CA GLU A 33 13.40 -9.74 2.14
C GLU A 33 12.48 -10.40 1.11
N SER A 34 11.68 -11.39 1.52
CA SER A 34 10.74 -12.06 0.61
C SER A 34 9.68 -11.13 0.00
N VAL A 35 9.29 -10.06 0.70
CA VAL A 35 8.36 -9.04 0.18
C VAL A 35 9.07 -8.15 -0.82
N TYR A 36 10.31 -7.75 -0.54
CA TYR A 36 11.09 -6.96 -1.48
C TYR A 36 11.35 -7.74 -2.79
N GLU A 37 11.83 -8.98 -2.68
CA GLU A 37 12.08 -9.86 -3.83
C GLU A 37 10.79 -10.14 -4.60
N GLY A 38 9.70 -10.51 -3.91
CA GLY A 38 8.41 -10.75 -4.53
C GLY A 38 7.90 -9.52 -5.29
N ALA A 39 8.06 -8.31 -4.73
CA ALA A 39 7.67 -7.09 -5.41
C ALA A 39 8.52 -6.82 -6.66
N CYS A 40 9.83 -7.08 -6.60
CA CYS A 40 10.73 -7.01 -7.76
C CYS A 40 10.34 -8.01 -8.86
N ASP A 41 9.86 -9.19 -8.48
CA ASP A 41 9.36 -10.23 -9.38
C ASP A 41 7.92 -9.96 -9.89
N GLY A 42 7.33 -8.83 -9.52
CA GLY A 42 6.01 -8.41 -9.98
C GLY A 42 4.83 -9.00 -9.19
N ASN A 43 5.08 -9.57 -8.01
CA ASN A 43 4.01 -10.02 -7.12
C ASN A 43 3.15 -8.82 -6.68
N GLY A 44 1.89 -8.81 -7.11
CA GLY A 44 0.99 -7.70 -6.85
C GLY A 44 0.64 -7.50 -5.38
N ARG A 45 0.69 -8.54 -4.55
CA ARG A 45 0.45 -8.42 -3.10
C ARG A 45 1.63 -7.73 -2.43
N ASP A 46 2.84 -8.13 -2.76
CA ASP A 46 4.05 -7.56 -2.16
C ASP A 46 4.26 -6.11 -2.59
N ARG A 47 3.99 -5.81 -3.88
CA ARG A 47 3.92 -4.42 -4.36
C ARG A 47 2.91 -3.59 -3.60
N PHE A 48 1.74 -4.16 -3.28
CA PHE A 48 0.72 -3.49 -2.49
C PHE A 48 1.19 -3.25 -1.05
N THR A 49 1.85 -4.22 -0.42
CA THR A 49 2.46 -4.04 0.92
C THR A 49 3.47 -2.90 0.93
N ILE A 50 4.38 -2.82 -0.05
CA ILE A 50 5.34 -1.71 -0.13
C ILE A 50 4.62 -0.38 -0.34
N ALA A 51 3.63 -0.32 -1.23
CA ALA A 51 2.84 0.88 -1.47
C ALA A 51 2.04 1.33 -0.23
N HIS A 52 1.61 0.38 0.60
CA HIS A 52 0.94 0.64 1.87
C HIS A 52 1.88 1.32 2.87
N GLU A 53 3.11 0.81 3.04
CA GLU A 53 4.12 1.44 3.91
C GLU A 53 4.52 2.83 3.40
N ILE A 54 4.64 3.00 2.08
CA ILE A 54 4.81 4.34 1.49
C ILE A 54 3.62 5.24 1.87
N GLY A 55 2.40 4.73 1.87
CA GLY A 55 1.20 5.46 2.32
C GLY A 55 1.31 5.92 3.77
N HIS A 56 1.77 5.06 4.68
CA HIS A 56 2.06 5.44 6.06
C HIS A 56 3.09 6.57 6.13
N GLY A 57 4.23 6.42 5.44
CA GLY A 57 5.29 7.44 5.39
C GLY A 57 4.88 8.75 4.73
N THR A 58 3.90 8.71 3.80
CA THR A 58 3.40 9.87 3.04
C THR A 58 2.38 10.66 3.85
N ILE A 59 1.34 9.97 4.35
CA ILE A 59 0.14 10.61 4.89
C ILE A 59 0.31 10.86 6.38
N HIS A 60 0.98 9.96 7.09
CA HIS A 60 0.99 9.96 8.55
C HIS A 60 2.32 10.43 9.13
N LYS A 61 3.21 11.02 8.33
CA LYS A 61 4.60 11.37 8.68
C LYS A 61 4.77 12.02 10.06
N ASP A 62 3.89 12.97 10.40
CA ASP A 62 3.97 13.71 11.67
C ASP A 62 3.36 12.96 12.88
N TYR A 63 2.75 11.81 12.63
CA TYR A 63 2.01 11.00 13.62
C TYR A 63 2.38 9.50 13.58
N ILE A 64 3.43 9.12 12.86
CA ILE A 64 3.86 7.71 12.77
C ILE A 64 4.20 7.22 14.19
N GLY A 65 3.53 6.16 14.64
CA GLY A 65 3.66 5.63 16.01
C GLY A 65 2.81 6.34 17.08
N LEU A 66 2.14 7.44 16.74
CA LEU A 66 1.19 8.17 17.60
C LEU A 66 -0.27 8.00 17.16
N ALA A 67 -0.51 7.41 15.99
CA ALA A 67 -1.83 7.07 15.52
C ALA A 67 -2.53 6.16 16.53
N ARG A 68 -3.63 6.64 17.12
CA ARG A 68 -4.42 5.84 18.05
C ARG A 68 -5.04 4.67 17.29
N PRO A 69 -5.11 3.46 17.89
CA PRO A 69 -5.90 2.38 17.32
C PRO A 69 -7.31 2.88 17.05
N ALA A 70 -7.78 2.70 15.82
CA ALA A 70 -9.17 2.99 15.51
C ALA A 70 -10.06 2.08 16.35
N ASP A 71 -10.96 2.69 17.11
CA ASP A 71 -12.02 1.97 17.81
C ASP A 71 -13.30 1.94 16.96
N ASN A 72 -14.34 1.27 17.48
CA ASN A 72 -15.63 1.15 16.78
C ASN A 72 -16.35 2.50 16.56
N THR A 73 -15.85 3.60 17.14
CA THR A 73 -16.42 4.95 16.97
C THR A 73 -15.62 5.80 15.98
N THR A 74 -14.41 5.36 15.64
CA THR A 74 -13.53 6.05 14.71
C THR A 74 -14.09 5.93 13.30
N LYS A 75 -14.35 7.07 12.65
CA LYS A 75 -14.79 7.08 11.25
C LYS A 75 -13.72 6.38 10.41
N ILE A 76 -14.15 5.50 9.50
CA ILE A 76 -13.22 4.64 8.75
C ILE A 76 -12.17 5.42 7.96
N TYR A 77 -12.48 6.63 7.50
CA TYR A 77 -11.54 7.50 6.79
C TYR A 77 -10.50 8.18 7.71
N CYS A 78 -10.66 8.11 9.03
CA CYS A 78 -9.68 8.55 10.03
C CYS A 78 -8.74 7.40 10.47
N ASN A 79 -8.96 6.18 9.99
CA ASN A 79 -8.14 5.03 10.33
C ASN A 79 -6.87 5.02 9.44
N ALA A 80 -5.69 5.06 10.07
CA ALA A 80 -4.40 5.12 9.38
C ALA A 80 -4.17 3.95 8.41
N GLU A 81 -4.52 2.71 8.82
CA GLU A 81 -4.43 1.50 7.99
C GLU A 81 -5.36 1.57 6.78
N TRP A 82 -6.59 2.06 7.00
CA TRP A 82 -7.53 2.24 5.90
C TRP A 82 -7.03 3.29 4.90
N GLN A 83 -6.49 4.40 5.40
CA GLN A 83 -5.91 5.46 4.57
C GLN A 83 -4.68 4.97 3.80
N ALA A 84 -3.81 4.18 4.42
CA ALA A 84 -2.65 3.56 3.76
C ALA A 84 -3.08 2.55 2.68
N ASN A 85 -4.11 1.75 2.92
CA ASN A 85 -4.70 0.87 1.92
C ASN A 85 -5.32 1.65 0.73
N GLU A 86 -6.01 2.75 1.01
CA GLU A 86 -6.57 3.61 -0.03
C GLU A 86 -5.49 4.27 -0.88
N PHE A 87 -4.40 4.69 -0.23
CA PHE A 87 -3.23 5.23 -0.90
C PHE A 87 -2.58 4.20 -1.81
N ALA A 88 -2.25 3.02 -1.26
CA ALA A 88 -1.61 1.93 -2.01
C ALA A 88 -2.40 1.55 -3.26
N GLY A 89 -3.71 1.37 -3.10
CA GLY A 89 -4.58 1.01 -4.21
C GLY A 89 -4.69 2.09 -5.28
N ARG A 90 -4.68 3.39 -4.92
CA ARG A 90 -4.69 4.50 -5.88
C ARG A 90 -3.34 4.75 -6.54
N LEU A 91 -2.25 4.48 -5.82
CA LEU A 91 -0.91 4.57 -6.36
C LEU A 91 -0.68 3.49 -7.44
N LEU A 92 -1.06 2.25 -7.15
CA LEU A 92 -0.84 1.12 -8.05
C LEU A 92 -1.89 1.02 -9.17
N LEU A 93 -3.13 1.43 -8.91
CA LEU A 93 -4.22 1.45 -9.88
C LEU A 93 -5.01 2.76 -9.80
N PRO A 94 -4.54 3.83 -10.48
CA PRO A 94 -5.20 5.13 -10.50
C PRO A 94 -6.61 5.10 -11.09
N ASP A 95 -7.48 6.03 -10.68
CA ASP A 95 -8.86 6.13 -11.20
C ASP A 95 -8.87 6.38 -12.73
N SER A 96 -7.92 7.16 -13.25
CA SER A 96 -7.77 7.39 -14.70
C SER A 96 -7.47 6.10 -15.48
N CYS A 97 -6.76 5.16 -14.88
CA CYS A 97 -6.45 3.86 -15.45
C CYS A 97 -7.68 2.95 -15.46
N LEU A 98 -8.48 2.96 -14.39
CA LEU A 98 -9.77 2.27 -14.35
C LEU A 98 -10.72 2.79 -15.43
N GLU A 99 -10.85 4.12 -15.56
CA GLU A 99 -11.71 4.72 -16.58
C GLU A 99 -11.25 4.36 -18.00
N LYS A 100 -9.94 4.45 -18.26
CA LYS A 100 -9.33 4.10 -19.55
C LYS A 100 -9.59 2.64 -19.94
N HIS A 101 -9.70 1.74 -18.97
CA HIS A 101 -9.82 0.29 -19.19
C HIS A 101 -11.15 -0.30 -18.70
N LYS A 102 -12.19 0.51 -18.52
CA LYS A 102 -13.49 0.09 -17.93
C LYS A 102 -14.22 -1.04 -18.66
N TYR A 103 -13.85 -1.31 -19.91
CA TYR A 103 -14.41 -2.39 -20.72
C TYR A 103 -13.55 -3.67 -20.75
N LYS A 104 -12.38 -3.67 -20.10
CA LYS A 104 -11.52 -4.85 -19.96
C LYS A 104 -11.98 -5.74 -18.81
N SER A 105 -11.60 -7.01 -18.87
CA SER A 105 -11.79 -7.92 -17.74
C SER A 105 -10.96 -7.43 -16.54
N PHE A 106 -11.43 -7.69 -15.31
CA PHE A 106 -10.63 -7.36 -14.12
C PHE A 106 -9.30 -8.13 -14.08
N SER A 107 -9.23 -9.32 -14.67
CA SER A 107 -7.98 -10.09 -14.78
C SER A 107 -6.97 -9.38 -15.70
N ASP A 108 -7.42 -8.86 -16.84
CA ASP A 108 -6.55 -8.12 -17.77
C ASP A 108 -6.00 -6.85 -17.11
N ILE A 109 -6.83 -6.17 -16.32
CA ILE A 109 -6.42 -4.96 -15.58
C ILE A 109 -5.41 -5.36 -14.49
N ALA A 110 -5.68 -6.44 -13.76
CA ALA A 110 -4.78 -6.93 -12.71
C ALA A 110 -3.38 -7.23 -13.27
N GLU A 111 -3.32 -7.96 -14.39
CA GLU A 111 -2.08 -8.28 -15.10
C GLU A 111 -1.38 -7.01 -15.61
N MET A 112 -2.11 -6.12 -16.29
CA MET A 112 -1.54 -4.89 -16.87
C MET A 112 -0.89 -3.98 -15.83
N TYR A 113 -1.47 -3.88 -14.64
CA TYR A 113 -0.98 -3.01 -13.57
C TYR A 113 -0.17 -3.76 -12.51
N GLY A 114 0.02 -5.08 -12.67
CA GLY A 114 0.76 -5.94 -11.74
C GLY A 114 0.16 -5.95 -10.33
N VAL A 115 -1.16 -5.90 -10.20
CA VAL A 115 -1.88 -5.91 -8.91
C VAL A 115 -2.70 -7.20 -8.79
N SER A 116 -3.17 -7.52 -7.58
CA SER A 116 -4.08 -8.65 -7.41
C SER A 116 -5.46 -8.37 -8.02
N LEU A 117 -6.18 -9.44 -8.40
CA LEU A 117 -7.58 -9.33 -8.85
C LEU A 117 -8.48 -8.66 -7.79
N GLU A 118 -8.24 -8.97 -6.52
CA GLU A 118 -8.94 -8.36 -5.38
C GLU A 118 -8.72 -6.84 -5.31
N CYS A 119 -7.50 -6.37 -5.60
CA CYS A 119 -7.19 -4.95 -5.66
C CYS A 119 -8.03 -4.25 -6.75
N VAL A 120 -8.10 -4.83 -7.96
CA VAL A 120 -8.92 -4.29 -9.05
C VAL A 120 -10.39 -4.21 -8.66
N GLN A 121 -10.96 -5.29 -8.13
CA GLN A 121 -12.36 -5.34 -7.70
C GLN A 121 -12.65 -4.29 -6.62
N THR A 122 -11.77 -4.16 -5.63
CA THR A 122 -11.90 -3.18 -4.55
C THR A 122 -11.85 -1.76 -5.08
N ARG A 123 -10.91 -1.47 -5.99
CA ARG A 123 -10.75 -0.15 -6.59
C ARG A 123 -11.91 0.20 -7.51
N PHE A 124 -12.40 -0.73 -8.31
CA PHE A 124 -13.58 -0.54 -9.17
C PHE A 124 -14.86 -0.26 -8.34
N ASN A 125 -15.08 -0.98 -7.24
CA ASN A 125 -16.21 -0.77 -6.35
C ASN A 125 -16.19 0.61 -5.66
N LYS A 126 -14.99 1.17 -5.42
CA LYS A 126 -14.83 2.51 -4.83
C LYS A 126 -14.88 3.62 -5.87
N TYR A 127 -14.43 3.36 -7.10
CA TYR A 127 -14.50 4.29 -8.22
C TYR A 127 -15.93 4.63 -8.64
N ASN A 128 -16.86 3.66 -8.58
CA ASN A 128 -18.26 3.85 -8.95
C ASN A 128 -19.14 4.48 -7.85
N LYS A 129 -18.55 4.99 -6.76
CA LYS A 129 -19.25 5.66 -5.65
C LYS A 129 -18.90 7.13 -5.63
#